data_AF-A0A152A4J4-F1
#
_entry.id   AF-A0A152A4J4-F1
#
_cell.length_a   1.000
_cell.length_b   1.000
_cell.length_c   1.000
_cell.angle_alpha   90.00
_cell.angle_beta   90.00
_cell.angle_gamma   90.00
#
_symmetry.space_group_name_H-M   'P 1'
#
loop_
_entity.id
_entity.type
_entity.pdbx_description
1 polymer ?
#
loop_
_entity_poly.entity_id
_entity_poly.type
_entity_poly.pdbx_seq_one_letter_code
_entity_poly.pdbx_strand_id
1 'polypeptide(L)'
;MFLFKKEKEIQFKNYFVLSNIVKFLDNNVDILNFIRVCKFSYEQKKFIRFHNFPNYYCSKIISKVMDSPKTLKPSILPPPSKVIEITESIFEFFVKKVTSVLEPSVNVDELFSYIPNRFNRLVLNDIGDYYIYKKYFESRLDVLEVLCSWRRDGIDGCSDGFSGFTSESIRKLSIYGLHHTTENQFIPPKLEFLRIQFKIQFDSLPTTLTTLIIDNLYSTDLEGVKFPPFLTHLQLPTTFSMHIKASYLPSTLTRLDLGNFFESPIDVGALPESLTYLNMGGYNKPLREGLIPQFVKVLIFYYCSQEIQYLPKSLEYLKISSDSKITLYPHVLDNCVNLTSVYLLINENIPLQPNCLPHSITDLTLGCSYNLTNGTLPKSLKTLKFIKYGRSMLDLAPLPNSLVSIEFCEYYNSPLPLTIFDGCNQLKFLKFGYKFDQTIEDGVLPVNLETLILDKPYNKLLPKLPRTLKHLSFGSSYNQPIPSKILPNSLETISFGFSFNQLEGTILPPNLKNLTLPFRHQKDISKFCSYYKNINIEYR
;
A
#
# COMPACT_ATOMS: atom_id res chain seq x y z
N MET A 1 5.93 44.97 38.93
CA MET A 1 7.19 44.68 38.21
C MET A 1 7.58 43.20 38.23
N PHE A 2 7.61 42.50 39.38
CA PHE A 2 8.15 41.13 39.48
C PHE A 2 7.44 40.05 38.62
N LEU A 3 6.13 40.18 38.39
CA LEU A 3 5.36 39.20 37.58
C LEU A 3 5.75 39.20 36.09
N PHE A 4 6.02 40.38 35.51
CA PHE A 4 6.31 40.60 34.09
C PHE A 4 7.62 39.97 33.59
N LYS A 5 8.41 39.34 34.47
CA LYS A 5 9.64 38.63 34.12
C LYS A 5 9.43 37.13 33.92
N LYS A 6 8.38 36.54 34.51
CA LYS A 6 8.20 35.08 34.58
C LYS A 6 7.57 34.48 33.33
N GLU A 7 6.61 35.18 32.72
CA GLU A 7 6.06 34.83 31.40
C GLU A 7 7.13 34.94 30.31
N LYS A 8 8.09 35.85 30.50
CA LYS A 8 9.22 36.00 29.60
C LYS A 8 10.12 34.76 29.60
N GLU A 9 10.29 34.09 30.72
CA GLU A 9 11.18 32.92 30.75
C GLU A 9 10.67 31.70 29.97
N ILE A 10 9.36 31.57 29.75
CA ILE A 10 8.79 30.30 29.26
C ILE A 10 8.87 30.16 27.73
N GLN A 11 9.05 31.24 26.95
CA GLN A 11 8.77 31.20 25.50
C GLN A 11 9.97 30.74 24.63
N PHE A 12 11.18 31.26 24.80
CA PHE A 12 12.38 30.81 24.05
C PHE A 12 12.76 29.37 24.39
N LYS A 13 12.56 28.88 25.63
CA LYS A 13 12.87 27.47 25.92
C LYS A 13 11.98 26.53 25.12
N ASN A 14 10.74 26.94 24.82
CA ASN A 14 9.95 26.27 23.80
C ASN A 14 10.58 26.50 22.41
N TYR A 15 10.82 27.74 21.97
CA TYR A 15 11.41 28.06 20.65
C TYR A 15 12.72 27.29 20.31
N PHE A 16 13.65 27.15 21.25
CA PHE A 16 14.93 26.45 21.07
C PHE A 16 14.72 24.93 20.99
N VAL A 17 13.81 24.35 21.79
CA VAL A 17 13.43 22.95 21.66
C VAL A 17 12.73 22.72 20.32
N LEU A 18 11.81 23.60 19.95
CA LEU A 18 11.07 23.59 18.69
C LEU A 18 12.03 23.67 17.47
N SER A 19 12.89 24.67 17.40
CA SER A 19 13.86 24.89 16.31
C SER A 19 14.87 23.76 16.14
N ASN A 20 15.25 23.08 17.23
CA ASN A 20 16.12 21.91 17.13
C ASN A 20 15.36 20.62 16.76
N ILE A 21 14.12 20.43 17.21
CA ILE A 21 13.30 19.28 16.78
C ILE A 21 13.10 19.30 15.26
N VAL A 22 12.73 20.45 14.67
CA VAL A 22 12.48 20.58 13.21
C VAL A 22 13.67 20.14 12.35
N LYS A 23 14.90 20.25 12.84
CA LYS A 23 16.12 19.81 12.13
C LYS A 23 16.32 18.29 12.09
N PHE A 24 15.50 17.53 12.83
CA PHE A 24 15.49 16.07 12.87
C PHE A 24 14.10 15.51 12.50
N LEU A 25 13.33 16.26 11.70
CA LEU A 25 12.08 15.81 11.10
C LEU A 25 12.33 15.63 9.60
N ASP A 26 12.41 14.38 9.14
CA ASP A 26 12.95 14.03 7.81
C ASP A 26 12.11 14.53 6.61
N ASN A 27 10.93 15.12 6.85
CA ASN A 27 10.00 15.57 5.82
C ASN A 27 8.96 16.59 6.35
N ASN A 28 8.29 17.27 5.43
CA ASN A 28 7.30 18.33 5.71
C ASN A 28 6.06 17.87 6.51
N VAL A 29 5.70 16.57 6.49
CA VAL A 29 4.52 16.07 7.22
C VAL A 29 4.79 16.07 8.72
N ASP A 30 6.02 15.77 9.13
CA ASP A 30 6.40 15.78 10.54
C ASP A 30 6.52 17.21 11.10
N ILE A 31 7.00 18.16 10.29
CA ILE A 31 6.95 19.60 10.61
C ILE A 31 5.49 20.05 10.85
N LEU A 32 4.54 19.56 10.04
CA LEU A 32 3.10 19.80 10.26
C LEU A 32 2.54 19.09 11.50
N ASN A 33 2.99 17.87 11.83
CA ASN A 33 2.59 17.15 13.04
C ASN A 33 3.04 17.84 14.33
N PHE A 34 4.23 18.41 14.29
CA PHE A 34 4.79 19.28 15.31
C PHE A 34 3.97 20.57 15.48
N ILE A 35 3.55 21.20 14.37
CA ILE A 35 2.59 22.32 14.37
C ILE A 35 1.20 21.91 14.92
N ARG A 36 0.82 20.62 14.90
CA ARG A 36 -0.44 20.09 15.49
C ARG A 36 -0.43 19.94 17.02
N VAL A 37 0.74 19.99 17.68
CA VAL A 37 0.83 20.02 19.15
C VAL A 37 0.78 21.45 19.70
N CYS A 38 1.22 22.42 18.88
CA CYS A 38 0.88 23.82 19.08
C CYS A 38 -0.65 24.00 19.08
N LYS A 39 -1.15 25.01 19.79
CA LYS A 39 -2.54 25.03 20.25
C LYS A 39 -3.56 25.62 19.25
N PHE A 40 -3.35 25.39 17.96
CA PHE A 40 -4.05 26.09 16.86
C PHE A 40 -4.66 25.14 15.79
N SER A 41 -4.59 23.82 16.01
CA SER A 41 -4.45 22.87 14.88
C SER A 41 -5.01 21.46 15.15
N TYR A 42 -5.93 21.34 16.13
CA TYR A 42 -6.35 20.04 16.70
C TYR A 42 -7.18 19.13 15.78
N GLU A 43 -7.97 19.65 14.83
CA GLU A 43 -8.90 18.83 14.04
C GLU A 43 -8.22 17.72 13.21
N GLN A 44 -6.97 17.94 12.84
CA GLN A 44 -6.20 17.05 11.98
C GLN A 44 -5.51 15.91 12.76
N LYS A 45 -5.67 15.84 14.09
CA LYS A 45 -4.99 14.88 14.99
C LYS A 45 -5.12 13.40 14.57
N LYS A 46 -6.23 13.00 13.96
CA LYS A 46 -6.52 11.59 13.61
C LYS A 46 -5.59 10.98 12.54
N PHE A 47 -4.74 11.79 11.92
CA PHE A 47 -3.79 11.36 10.88
C PHE A 47 -2.31 11.40 11.32
N ILE A 48 -2.02 11.66 12.60
CA ILE A 48 -0.63 11.68 13.12
C ILE A 48 -0.19 10.26 13.50
N ARG A 49 0.98 9.84 13.03
CA ARG A 49 1.74 8.69 13.54
C ARG A 49 3.22 9.09 13.61
N PHE A 50 3.87 8.79 14.72
CA PHE A 50 5.31 9.01 14.86
C PHE A 50 6.04 7.92 14.08
N HIS A 51 7.02 8.30 13.25
CA HIS A 51 7.82 7.32 12.53
C HIS A 51 8.87 6.67 13.45
N ASN A 52 9.45 7.46 14.35
CA ASN A 52 10.37 7.05 15.41
C ASN A 52 9.86 7.54 16.77
N PHE A 53 10.04 6.76 17.84
CA PHE A 53 9.93 7.27 19.21
C PHE A 53 11.15 8.18 19.46
N PRO A 54 11.03 9.25 20.28
CA PRO A 54 12.01 10.32 20.25
C PRO A 54 13.20 10.02 21.17
N ASN A 55 13.97 9.00 20.81
CA ASN A 55 15.10 8.44 21.57
C ASN A 55 16.09 9.53 22.06
N TYR A 56 16.46 10.48 21.19
CA TYR A 56 17.31 11.64 21.53
C TYR A 56 16.69 12.62 22.54
N TYR A 57 15.37 12.81 22.52
CA TYR A 57 14.67 13.64 23.49
C TYR A 57 14.63 12.95 24.86
N CYS A 58 14.41 11.64 24.87
CA CYS A 58 14.35 10.85 26.09
C CYS A 58 15.72 10.66 26.75
N SER A 59 16.80 10.43 26.01
CA SER A 59 18.17 10.42 26.58
C SER A 59 18.55 11.78 27.17
N LYS A 60 18.13 12.87 26.52
CA LYS A 60 18.28 14.26 26.98
C LYS A 60 17.27 14.69 28.06
N ILE A 61 16.33 13.82 28.43
CA ILE A 61 15.51 13.89 29.64
C ILE A 61 16.16 13.06 30.75
N ILE A 62 16.70 11.88 30.47
CA ILE A 62 17.42 11.06 31.46
C ILE A 62 18.58 11.86 32.06
N SER A 63 19.38 12.54 31.23
CA SER A 63 20.44 13.46 31.70
C SER A 63 19.95 14.78 32.34
N LYS A 64 18.62 15.00 32.43
CA LYS A 64 17.97 16.11 33.18
C LYS A 64 17.06 15.65 34.32
N VAL A 65 16.97 14.35 34.52
CA VAL A 65 16.29 13.71 35.66
C VAL A 65 17.34 13.19 36.65
N MET A 66 18.54 12.86 36.15
CA MET A 66 19.75 12.67 36.97
C MET A 66 20.24 14.00 37.60
N ASP A 67 20.00 15.15 36.94
CA ASP A 67 20.39 16.51 37.38
C ASP A 67 19.23 17.53 37.16
N SER A 68 18.76 18.22 38.22
CA SER A 68 17.59 19.16 38.19
C SER A 68 17.98 20.66 38.34
N PRO A 69 17.09 21.71 38.21
CA PRO A 69 15.63 21.82 37.89
C PRO A 69 15.31 22.82 36.70
N LYS A 70 14.24 23.65 36.46
CA LYS A 70 13.09 24.31 37.17
C LYS A 70 11.99 24.86 36.19
N THR A 71 10.67 24.78 36.54
CA THR A 71 9.47 25.66 36.22
C THR A 71 9.21 26.25 34.79
N LEU A 72 8.06 26.31 34.06
CA LEU A 72 6.58 26.02 34.19
C LEU A 72 5.87 25.87 32.78
N LYS A 73 4.51 25.75 32.67
CA LYS A 73 3.70 25.43 31.43
C LYS A 73 2.74 26.47 30.71
N PRO A 74 1.37 26.46 30.85
CA PRO A 74 0.42 25.94 29.80
C PRO A 74 -0.78 26.79 29.25
N SER A 75 -1.47 26.23 28.21
CA SER A 75 -2.91 26.41 27.75
C SER A 75 -3.24 27.46 26.63
N ILE A 76 -4.36 27.54 25.85
CA ILE A 76 -5.73 26.92 25.63
C ILE A 76 -5.95 26.63 24.08
N LEU A 77 -7.10 26.14 23.53
CA LEU A 77 -7.42 25.69 22.12
C LEU A 77 -8.90 26.03 21.72
N PRO A 78 -9.42 25.84 20.46
CA PRO A 78 -8.82 25.46 19.16
C PRO A 78 -8.98 26.58 18.07
N PRO A 79 -9.80 26.60 16.96
CA PRO A 79 -10.79 25.67 16.34
C PRO A 79 -10.45 25.15 14.89
N PRO A 80 -11.06 25.52 13.71
CA PRO A 80 -11.34 24.54 12.61
C PRO A 80 -10.63 24.66 11.22
N SER A 81 -11.01 23.72 10.34
CA SER A 81 -10.59 23.27 8.99
C SER A 81 -10.37 24.24 7.80
N LYS A 82 -9.17 24.15 7.18
CA LYS A 82 -8.91 23.96 5.72
C LYS A 82 -7.43 23.55 5.49
N VAL A 83 -7.05 23.17 4.26
CA VAL A 83 -5.67 22.77 3.87
C VAL A 83 -5.00 23.90 3.08
N ILE A 84 -3.73 24.20 3.39
CA ILE A 84 -2.93 25.30 2.82
C ILE A 84 -1.45 24.85 2.73
N GLU A 85 -0.76 25.18 1.64
CA GLU A 85 0.71 25.04 1.50
C GLU A 85 1.46 26.28 2.01
N ILE A 86 2.72 26.10 2.45
CA ILE A 86 3.52 27.15 3.08
C ILE A 86 4.87 27.27 2.36
N THR A 87 5.20 28.46 1.87
CA THR A 87 6.49 28.78 1.25
C THR A 87 7.49 29.34 2.27
N GLU A 88 8.77 29.27 1.94
CA GLU A 88 9.90 29.79 2.73
C GLU A 88 9.75 31.29 3.09
N SER A 89 9.21 32.08 2.15
CA SER A 89 8.87 33.50 2.36
C SER A 89 7.78 33.75 3.43
N ILE A 90 6.83 32.82 3.59
CA ILE A 90 5.80 32.88 4.64
C ILE A 90 6.42 32.47 5.99
N PHE A 91 7.35 31.52 5.97
CA PHE A 91 8.09 31.06 7.15
C PHE A 91 8.97 32.18 7.74
N GLU A 92 9.74 32.90 6.93
CA GLU A 92 10.52 34.07 7.40
C GLU A 92 9.63 35.16 8.01
N PHE A 93 8.49 35.48 7.39
CA PHE A 93 7.54 36.47 7.92
C PHE A 93 7.00 36.07 9.30
N PHE A 94 6.77 34.77 9.52
CA PHE A 94 6.40 34.22 10.81
C PHE A 94 7.53 34.34 11.84
N VAL A 95 8.74 33.89 11.49
CA VAL A 95 9.93 33.95 12.35
C VAL A 95 10.23 35.38 12.80
N LYS A 96 10.22 36.34 11.87
CA LYS A 96 10.54 37.76 12.11
C LYS A 96 9.56 38.47 13.05
N LYS A 97 8.33 37.95 13.17
CA LYS A 97 7.33 38.45 14.12
C LYS A 97 7.52 37.85 15.52
N VAL A 98 7.85 36.56 15.58
CA VAL A 98 8.03 35.80 16.83
C VAL A 98 9.37 36.08 17.53
N THR A 99 10.45 36.37 16.80
CA THR A 99 11.79 36.63 17.39
C THR A 99 11.89 37.87 18.27
N SER A 100 10.87 38.73 18.31
CA SER A 100 10.80 39.86 19.23
C SER A 100 10.54 39.47 20.71
N VAL A 101 10.45 38.17 21.04
CA VAL A 101 9.76 37.66 22.25
C VAL A 101 10.47 36.48 22.99
N LEU A 102 11.32 36.80 24.00
CA LEU A 102 11.37 36.27 25.42
C LEU A 102 12.04 34.91 25.87
N GLU A 103 12.90 34.84 26.94
CA GLU A 103 13.70 33.66 27.45
C GLU A 103 14.04 33.63 29.00
N PRO A 104 14.41 32.54 29.82
CA PRO A 104 14.44 31.01 29.77
C PRO A 104 14.08 30.10 31.07
N SER A 105 12.98 29.32 31.22
CA SER A 105 12.83 28.21 32.26
C SER A 105 11.74 27.10 31.98
N VAL A 106 11.94 25.79 32.38
CA VAL A 106 11.04 24.59 32.15
C VAL A 106 11.19 23.40 33.19
N ASN A 107 10.10 22.65 33.49
CA ASN A 107 9.94 21.58 34.54
C ASN A 107 9.60 20.15 34.01
N VAL A 108 9.56 19.08 34.83
CA VAL A 108 9.47 17.64 34.39
C VAL A 108 8.09 16.97 34.44
N ASP A 109 7.32 16.98 35.54
CA ASP A 109 5.88 16.56 35.48
C ASP A 109 5.09 17.54 34.59
N GLU A 110 5.53 18.78 34.64
CA GLU A 110 5.26 19.84 33.69
C GLU A 110 5.99 19.70 32.33
N LEU A 111 6.48 18.50 31.98
CA LEU A 111 6.57 18.02 30.60
C LEU A 111 5.49 16.96 30.33
N PHE A 112 5.32 15.95 31.19
CA PHE A 112 4.32 14.88 31.00
C PHE A 112 2.90 15.36 30.66
N SER A 113 2.30 16.31 31.39
CA SER A 113 0.95 16.85 31.06
C SER A 113 0.84 17.72 29.78
N TYR A 114 1.87 17.76 28.91
CA TYR A 114 1.77 18.23 27.51
C TYR A 114 1.68 17.05 26.54
N ILE A 115 2.31 15.93 26.90
CA ILE A 115 2.23 14.67 26.18
C ILE A 115 0.78 14.17 26.35
N PRO A 116 0.06 13.81 25.28
CA PRO A 116 -1.24 13.18 25.43
C PRO A 116 -1.09 11.87 26.20
N ASN A 117 -1.81 11.69 27.31
CA ASN A 117 -1.82 10.41 28.03
C ASN A 117 -2.42 9.25 27.21
N ARG A 118 -3.00 9.52 26.02
CA ARG A 118 -3.58 8.56 25.09
C ARG A 118 -2.91 8.61 23.72
N PHE A 119 -2.47 7.46 23.22
CA PHE A 119 -1.89 7.30 21.88
C PHE A 119 -2.56 6.17 21.09
N ASN A 120 -3.02 6.50 19.88
CA ASN A 120 -3.60 5.50 18.97
C ASN A 120 -2.56 4.52 18.43
N ARG A 121 -1.29 4.97 18.23
CA ARG A 121 -0.15 4.14 17.84
C ARG A 121 1.16 4.69 18.42
N LEU A 122 2.01 3.78 18.89
CA LEU A 122 3.41 3.96 19.25
C LEU A 122 4.30 3.18 18.27
N VAL A 123 5.48 3.70 17.92
CA VAL A 123 6.45 3.02 17.04
C VAL A 123 7.84 3.09 17.69
N LEU A 124 8.46 1.93 17.90
CA LEU A 124 9.76 1.74 18.56
C LEU A 124 10.71 1.11 17.54
N ASN A 125 11.74 1.82 17.09
CA ASN A 125 12.61 1.37 15.97
C ASN A 125 13.89 0.67 16.43
N ASP A 126 14.21 0.78 17.72
CA ASP A 126 15.35 0.09 18.33
C ASP A 126 15.02 -0.38 19.76
N ILE A 127 16.01 -0.98 20.41
CA ILE A 127 15.90 -1.51 21.78
C ILE A 127 15.95 -0.41 22.86
N GLY A 128 16.58 0.73 22.57
CA GLY A 128 16.63 1.90 23.45
C GLY A 128 15.26 2.59 23.54
N ASP A 129 14.59 2.76 22.40
CA ASP A 129 13.19 3.19 22.31
C ASP A 129 12.31 2.35 23.25
N TYR A 130 12.45 1.01 23.18
CA TYR A 130 11.73 0.06 24.03
C TYR A 130 12.06 0.23 25.53
N TYR A 131 13.35 0.21 25.92
CA TYR A 131 13.72 0.30 27.34
C TYR A 131 13.29 1.64 27.98
N ILE A 132 13.36 2.72 27.22
CA ILE A 132 12.88 4.04 27.67
C ILE A 132 11.36 4.02 27.84
N TYR A 133 10.61 3.50 26.86
CA TYR A 133 9.16 3.34 26.97
C TYR A 133 8.79 2.49 28.21
N LYS A 134 9.40 1.31 28.35
CA LYS A 134 9.17 0.36 29.44
C LYS A 134 9.40 0.99 30.81
N LYS A 135 10.52 1.71 30.99
CA LYS A 135 10.93 2.26 32.29
C LYS A 135 10.16 3.52 32.70
N TYR A 136 9.75 4.37 31.75
CA TYR A 136 9.24 5.72 32.07
C TYR A 136 7.82 6.04 31.58
N PHE A 137 7.29 5.27 30.62
CA PHE A 137 6.05 5.62 29.91
C PHE A 137 4.96 4.54 29.93
N GLU A 138 5.29 3.25 30.03
CA GLU A 138 4.31 2.16 29.94
C GLU A 138 3.16 2.27 30.96
N SER A 139 3.47 2.63 32.20
CA SER A 139 2.48 2.83 33.27
C SER A 139 1.80 4.21 33.24
N ARG A 140 2.17 5.08 32.30
CA ARG A 140 1.70 6.48 32.18
C ARG A 140 0.96 6.78 30.88
N LEU A 141 1.12 5.94 29.85
CA LEU A 141 0.51 6.09 28.53
C LEU A 141 -0.49 4.97 28.25
N ASP A 142 -1.73 5.37 27.95
CA ASP A 142 -2.81 4.54 27.43
C ASP A 142 -2.60 4.41 25.90
N VAL A 143 -1.93 3.34 25.48
CA VAL A 143 -1.48 3.08 24.10
C VAL A 143 -2.30 1.94 23.50
N LEU A 144 -2.99 2.19 22.40
CA LEU A 144 -3.85 1.18 21.76
C LEU A 144 -3.09 0.24 20.81
N GLU A 145 -2.08 0.74 20.10
CA GLU A 145 -1.29 -0.01 19.11
C GLU A 145 0.21 0.24 19.33
N VAL A 146 1.01 -0.83 19.37
CA VAL A 146 2.47 -0.76 19.45
C VAL A 146 3.11 -1.47 18.26
N LEU A 147 4.10 -0.82 17.64
CA LEU A 147 4.89 -1.33 16.53
C LEU A 147 6.39 -1.31 16.91
N CYS A 148 6.97 -2.47 17.19
CA CYS A 148 8.41 -2.66 17.32
C CYS A 148 9.00 -3.02 15.95
N SER A 149 9.95 -2.26 15.46
CA SER A 149 10.54 -2.39 14.11
C SER A 149 12.06 -2.36 14.16
N TRP A 150 12.67 -3.33 14.85
CA TRP A 150 14.09 -3.34 15.14
C TRP A 150 14.93 -3.59 13.89
N ARG A 151 15.71 -2.58 13.47
CA ARG A 151 16.56 -2.66 12.28
C ARG A 151 17.84 -3.45 12.57
N ARG A 152 18.30 -4.21 11.58
CA ARG A 152 19.47 -5.10 11.65
C ARG A 152 20.78 -4.34 11.40
N ASP A 153 21.04 -3.32 12.20
CA ASP A 153 22.22 -2.44 12.05
C ASP A 153 23.45 -3.02 12.76
N GLY A 154 23.85 -4.24 12.37
CA GLY A 154 25.16 -4.83 12.66
C GLY A 154 25.45 -5.34 14.08
N ILE A 155 24.54 -5.14 15.04
CA ILE A 155 24.63 -5.69 16.41
C ILE A 155 23.64 -6.85 16.54
N ASP A 156 24.01 -7.88 17.30
CA ASP A 156 23.15 -9.04 17.57
C ASP A 156 21.78 -8.64 18.12
N GLY A 157 20.75 -9.39 17.73
CA GLY A 157 19.39 -9.17 18.20
C GLY A 157 19.28 -9.34 19.71
N CYS A 158 18.27 -8.71 20.32
CA CYS A 158 18.01 -8.72 21.77
C CYS A 158 18.04 -10.14 22.37
N SER A 159 19.20 -10.55 22.89
CA SER A 159 19.40 -11.79 23.65
C SER A 159 18.79 -11.68 25.05
N ASP A 160 18.90 -10.49 25.63
CA ASP A 160 18.59 -10.23 27.04
C ASP A 160 17.58 -9.09 27.21
N GLY A 161 16.55 -9.34 28.02
CA GLY A 161 15.77 -8.28 28.68
C GLY A 161 14.46 -7.81 28.02
N PHE A 162 13.92 -8.49 27.01
CA PHE A 162 12.55 -8.22 26.53
C PHE A 162 11.47 -8.74 27.50
N SER A 163 11.29 -8.02 28.62
CA SER A 163 10.21 -8.19 29.60
C SER A 163 8.82 -7.74 29.11
N GLY A 164 8.68 -7.45 27.82
CA GLY A 164 7.42 -7.33 27.11
C GLY A 164 6.51 -6.16 27.48
N PHE A 165 5.21 -6.34 27.25
CA PHE A 165 4.20 -5.28 27.42
C PHE A 165 3.14 -5.67 28.45
N THR A 166 3.12 -4.98 29.59
CA THR A 166 2.19 -5.21 30.71
C THR A 166 1.00 -4.25 30.70
N SER A 167 0.99 -3.23 29.84
CA SER A 167 -0.10 -2.25 29.78
C SER A 167 -1.41 -2.85 29.25
N GLU A 168 -2.45 -2.84 30.08
CA GLU A 168 -3.80 -3.29 29.72
C GLU A 168 -4.50 -2.46 28.64
N SER A 169 -3.93 -1.33 28.22
CA SER A 169 -4.49 -0.49 27.14
C SER A 169 -4.26 -1.07 25.74
N ILE A 170 -3.21 -1.88 25.57
CA ILE A 170 -2.77 -2.33 24.25
C ILE A 170 -3.78 -3.34 23.68
N ARG A 171 -4.24 -3.07 22.46
CA ARG A 171 -5.11 -3.95 21.65
C ARG A 171 -4.39 -4.51 20.45
N LYS A 172 -3.38 -3.82 19.92
CA LYS A 172 -2.66 -4.23 18.72
C LYS A 172 -1.16 -4.19 18.96
N LEU A 173 -0.47 -5.29 18.66
CA LEU A 173 0.97 -5.42 18.83
C LEU A 173 1.57 -5.98 17.55
N SER A 174 2.58 -5.30 16.99
CA SER A 174 3.35 -5.75 15.85
C SER A 174 4.83 -5.71 16.20
N ILE A 175 5.56 -6.81 15.99
CA ILE A 175 6.97 -6.93 16.34
C ILE A 175 7.74 -7.54 15.18
N TYR A 176 8.71 -6.78 14.65
CA TYR A 176 9.63 -7.16 13.58
C TYR A 176 11.08 -7.11 14.08
N GLY A 177 11.94 -7.95 13.50
CA GLY A 177 13.38 -8.01 13.82
C GLY A 177 13.76 -8.80 15.08
N LEU A 178 12.82 -9.50 15.72
CA LEU A 178 13.11 -10.42 16.83
C LEU A 178 13.45 -11.82 16.32
N HIS A 179 14.52 -12.44 16.85
CA HIS A 179 15.04 -13.73 16.39
C HIS A 179 15.09 -14.83 17.45
N HIS A 180 14.93 -14.51 18.74
CA HIS A 180 14.91 -15.50 19.82
C HIS A 180 13.49 -15.93 20.19
N THR A 181 13.35 -17.19 20.62
CA THR A 181 12.18 -17.65 21.38
C THR A 181 12.11 -16.89 22.69
N THR A 182 11.00 -16.19 22.90
CA THR A 182 10.69 -15.53 24.18
C THR A 182 9.56 -16.31 24.87
N GLU A 183 9.63 -16.48 26.18
CA GLU A 183 8.50 -16.99 26.95
C GLU A 183 7.35 -15.98 26.85
N ASN A 184 6.11 -16.46 26.67
CA ASN A 184 4.91 -15.65 26.39
C ASN A 184 4.53 -14.56 27.42
N GLN A 185 5.31 -14.38 28.49
CA GLN A 185 5.10 -13.38 29.54
C GLN A 185 5.03 -11.93 29.01
N PHE A 186 5.38 -11.69 27.73
CA PHE A 186 5.40 -10.38 27.09
C PHE A 186 4.07 -9.89 26.49
N ILE A 187 3.01 -10.72 26.43
CA ILE A 187 1.81 -10.44 25.63
C ILE A 187 0.74 -9.71 26.49
N PRO A 188 0.23 -8.53 26.06
CA PRO A 188 -0.84 -7.85 26.78
C PRO A 188 -2.11 -8.70 26.94
N PRO A 189 -2.72 -8.76 28.14
CA PRO A 189 -3.82 -9.69 28.44
C PRO A 189 -5.14 -9.39 27.72
N LYS A 190 -5.27 -8.21 27.10
CA LYS A 190 -6.46 -7.74 26.39
C LYS A 190 -6.20 -7.53 24.90
N LEU A 191 -5.17 -8.19 24.34
CA LEU A 191 -4.76 -8.02 22.95
C LEU A 191 -5.80 -8.59 21.98
N GLU A 192 -6.14 -7.84 20.94
CA GLU A 192 -7.07 -8.22 19.86
C GLU A 192 -6.32 -8.61 18.58
N PHE A 193 -5.13 -8.03 18.34
CA PHE A 193 -4.30 -8.24 17.15
C PHE A 193 -2.83 -8.44 17.55
N LEU A 194 -2.23 -9.54 17.08
CA LEU A 194 -0.80 -9.84 17.25
C LEU A 194 -0.14 -10.12 15.89
N ARG A 195 0.99 -9.47 15.63
CA ARG A 195 1.86 -9.72 14.48
C ARG A 195 3.31 -9.88 14.93
N ILE A 196 3.95 -10.99 14.59
CA ILE A 196 5.29 -11.38 15.09
C ILE A 196 6.16 -12.03 13.99
N GLN A 197 7.47 -12.01 14.19
CA GLN A 197 8.46 -12.68 13.32
C GLN A 197 9.28 -13.77 14.02
N PHE A 198 8.94 -14.12 15.25
CA PHE A 198 9.65 -15.08 16.09
C PHE A 198 8.73 -16.24 16.50
N LYS A 199 9.28 -17.28 17.15
CA LYS A 199 8.50 -18.44 17.62
C LYS A 199 7.82 -18.14 18.95
N ILE A 200 6.54 -18.51 19.05
CA ILE A 200 5.65 -18.28 20.18
C ILE A 200 5.09 -19.63 20.68
N GLN A 201 4.65 -19.72 21.93
CA GLN A 201 3.80 -20.83 22.40
C GLN A 201 2.33 -20.41 22.27
N PHE A 202 1.41 -21.31 21.91
CA PHE A 202 0.02 -20.89 21.70
C PHE A 202 -0.83 -20.85 22.98
N ASP A 203 -0.54 -21.72 23.96
CA ASP A 203 -1.40 -21.97 25.13
C ASP A 203 -1.60 -20.80 26.10
N SER A 204 -0.85 -19.70 25.95
CA SER A 204 -1.07 -18.46 26.72
C SER A 204 -1.21 -17.21 25.84
N LEU A 205 -1.66 -17.38 24.60
CA LEU A 205 -2.23 -16.28 23.82
C LEU A 205 -3.50 -15.76 24.55
N PRO A 206 -3.73 -14.43 24.61
CA PRO A 206 -4.89 -13.88 25.31
C PRO A 206 -6.19 -14.29 24.62
N THR A 207 -7.22 -14.62 25.39
CA THR A 207 -8.50 -15.12 24.86
C THR A 207 -9.24 -14.09 24.01
N THR A 208 -8.92 -12.79 24.15
CA THR A 208 -9.43 -11.68 23.34
C THR A 208 -8.86 -11.62 21.91
N LEU A 209 -7.87 -12.46 21.56
CA LEU A 209 -7.16 -12.35 20.30
C LEU A 209 -8.05 -12.76 19.12
N THR A 210 -8.32 -11.81 18.23
CA THR A 210 -9.13 -12.02 17.01
C THR A 210 -8.27 -12.18 15.75
N THR A 211 -7.04 -11.63 15.75
CA THR A 211 -6.07 -11.73 14.66
C THR A 211 -4.68 -12.16 15.14
N LEU A 212 -4.12 -13.19 14.51
CA LEU A 212 -2.74 -13.63 14.69
C LEU A 212 -2.02 -13.73 13.34
N ILE A 213 -0.87 -13.06 13.23
CA ILE A 213 -0.01 -13.06 12.04
C ILE A 213 1.42 -13.45 12.45
N ILE A 214 1.98 -14.49 11.81
CA ILE A 214 3.31 -15.01 12.10
C ILE A 214 4.18 -14.93 10.83
N ASP A 215 4.83 -13.79 10.59
CA ASP A 215 5.74 -13.58 9.43
C ASP A 215 7.14 -14.12 9.72
N ASN A 216 7.25 -15.44 9.91
CA ASN A 216 8.47 -16.13 10.28
C ASN A 216 8.94 -17.12 9.18
N LEU A 217 10.19 -17.57 9.28
CA LEU A 217 10.78 -18.66 8.52
C LEU A 217 10.93 -19.96 9.34
N TYR A 218 10.71 -19.94 10.65
CA TYR A 218 10.71 -21.16 11.47
C TYR A 218 9.42 -21.97 11.27
N SER A 219 9.56 -23.27 11.05
CA SER A 219 8.43 -24.20 11.07
C SER A 219 7.74 -24.17 12.42
N THR A 220 6.41 -24.24 12.40
CA THR A 220 5.54 -24.08 13.56
C THR A 220 4.66 -25.32 13.67
N ASP A 221 4.68 -25.94 14.84
CA ASP A 221 3.84 -27.10 15.15
C ASP A 221 2.43 -26.62 15.57
N LEU A 222 1.41 -27.35 15.14
CA LEU A 222 -0.01 -27.14 15.48
C LEU A 222 -0.62 -28.33 16.23
N GLU A 223 0.10 -29.44 16.41
CA GLU A 223 -0.45 -30.60 17.11
C GLU A 223 -0.63 -30.29 18.61
N GLY A 224 -1.87 -30.45 19.10
CA GLY A 224 -2.25 -30.12 20.48
C GLY A 224 -2.46 -28.63 20.79
N VAL A 225 -2.26 -27.73 19.82
CA VAL A 225 -2.36 -26.27 20.03
C VAL A 225 -3.76 -25.82 20.40
N LYS A 226 -3.87 -25.05 21.50
CA LYS A 226 -5.10 -24.36 21.90
C LYS A 226 -5.10 -22.92 21.36
N PHE A 227 -5.83 -22.70 20.28
CA PHE A 227 -6.05 -21.35 19.74
C PHE A 227 -7.03 -20.54 20.61
N PRO A 228 -6.90 -19.19 20.65
CA PRO A 228 -7.87 -18.31 21.29
C PRO A 228 -9.30 -18.49 20.75
N PRO A 229 -10.33 -18.48 21.62
CA PRO A 229 -11.71 -18.87 21.27
C PRO A 229 -12.44 -17.87 20.36
N PHE A 230 -11.87 -16.69 20.12
CA PHE A 230 -12.43 -15.66 19.22
C PHE A 230 -11.51 -15.36 18.02
N LEU A 231 -10.54 -16.24 17.73
CA LEU A 231 -9.63 -16.07 16.60
C LEU A 231 -10.38 -16.21 15.28
N THR A 232 -10.46 -15.14 14.50
CA THR A 232 -11.14 -15.10 13.19
C THR A 232 -10.16 -14.99 12.02
N HIS A 233 -8.95 -14.50 12.28
CA HIS A 233 -7.91 -14.25 11.28
C HIS A 233 -6.59 -14.91 11.72
N LEU A 234 -6.10 -15.85 10.92
CA LEU A 234 -4.81 -16.53 11.14
C LEU A 234 -3.96 -16.49 9.87
N GLN A 235 -2.74 -15.98 9.98
CA GLN A 235 -1.67 -16.11 8.98
C GLN A 235 -0.49 -16.86 9.59
N LEU A 236 -0.12 -17.98 8.97
CA LEU A 236 0.99 -18.85 9.35
C LEU A 236 2.31 -18.44 8.67
N PRO A 237 3.47 -18.94 9.13
CA PRO A 237 4.77 -18.72 8.50
C PRO A 237 4.79 -19.08 7.01
N THR A 238 5.58 -18.38 6.20
CA THR A 238 5.73 -18.72 4.77
C THR A 238 6.38 -20.08 4.54
N THR A 239 7.03 -20.65 5.56
CA THR A 239 7.65 -21.98 5.59
C THR A 239 6.80 -23.03 6.31
N PHE A 240 5.55 -22.69 6.67
CA PHE A 240 4.63 -23.65 7.27
C PHE A 240 4.41 -24.85 6.34
N SER A 241 4.52 -26.05 6.90
CA SER A 241 4.74 -27.28 6.12
C SER A 241 4.18 -28.53 6.82
N MET A 242 3.26 -28.38 7.77
CA MET A 242 2.58 -29.53 8.40
C MET A 242 1.41 -30.05 7.57
N HIS A 243 1.06 -31.32 7.81
CA HIS A 243 -0.24 -31.88 7.44
C HIS A 243 -1.33 -31.25 8.33
N ILE A 244 -2.29 -30.55 7.74
CA ILE A 244 -3.44 -29.99 8.45
C ILE A 244 -4.51 -31.09 8.61
N LYS A 245 -4.69 -31.56 9.85
CA LYS A 245 -5.69 -32.57 10.22
C LYS A 245 -6.96 -31.90 10.77
N ALA A 246 -8.05 -32.66 10.84
CA ALA A 246 -9.27 -32.22 11.52
C ALA A 246 -8.99 -31.78 12.97
N SER A 247 -9.76 -30.79 13.44
CA SER A 247 -9.64 -30.16 14.78
C SER A 247 -8.37 -29.35 15.06
N TYR A 248 -7.41 -29.25 14.14
CA TYR A 248 -6.21 -28.39 14.35
C TYR A 248 -6.54 -26.89 14.26
N LEU A 249 -7.52 -26.50 13.45
CA LEU A 249 -7.89 -25.10 13.21
C LEU A 249 -9.20 -24.76 13.94
N PRO A 250 -9.29 -23.60 14.62
CA PRO A 250 -10.50 -23.24 15.36
C PRO A 250 -11.65 -22.88 14.41
N SER A 251 -12.85 -23.33 14.75
CA SER A 251 -14.07 -23.19 13.93
C SER A 251 -14.58 -21.76 13.75
N THR A 252 -13.89 -20.78 14.33
CA THR A 252 -14.16 -19.33 14.26
C THR A 252 -13.41 -18.62 13.13
N LEU A 253 -12.47 -19.28 12.42
CA LEU A 253 -11.69 -18.63 11.37
C LEU A 253 -12.54 -18.23 10.15
N THR A 254 -12.69 -16.93 9.94
CA THR A 254 -13.23 -16.36 8.70
C THR A 254 -12.16 -16.14 7.63
N ARG A 255 -10.89 -16.06 8.03
CA ARG A 255 -9.73 -15.85 7.17
C ARG A 255 -8.53 -16.70 7.60
N LEU A 256 -8.03 -17.53 6.69
CA LEU A 256 -6.82 -18.32 6.85
C LEU A 256 -5.83 -18.03 5.73
N ASP A 257 -4.55 -17.93 6.10
CA ASP A 257 -3.44 -17.82 5.17
C ASP A 257 -2.33 -18.79 5.60
N LEU A 258 -2.06 -19.79 4.75
CA LEU A 258 -1.12 -20.88 5.04
C LEU A 258 0.34 -20.52 4.72
N GLY A 259 0.60 -19.32 4.18
CA GLY A 259 1.92 -18.92 3.71
C GLY A 259 2.24 -19.42 2.29
N ASN A 260 3.03 -18.63 1.55
CA ASN A 260 3.17 -18.79 0.09
C ASN A 260 3.72 -20.14 -0.39
N PHE A 261 4.48 -20.87 0.43
CA PHE A 261 5.14 -22.13 0.05
C PHE A 261 4.52 -23.37 0.73
N PHE A 262 3.28 -23.28 1.22
CA PHE A 262 2.59 -24.41 1.84
C PHE A 262 2.27 -25.52 0.81
N GLU A 263 2.97 -26.65 0.87
CA GLU A 263 2.76 -27.79 -0.05
C GLU A 263 2.17 -29.05 0.62
N SER A 264 2.01 -29.05 1.95
CA SER A 264 1.69 -30.25 2.74
C SER A 264 0.21 -30.64 2.73
N PRO A 265 -0.17 -31.87 3.13
CA PRO A 265 -1.54 -32.36 3.00
C PRO A 265 -2.55 -31.58 3.86
N ILE A 266 -3.80 -31.62 3.43
CA ILE A 266 -4.96 -31.11 4.17
C ILE A 266 -6.00 -32.23 4.12
N ASP A 267 -6.52 -32.66 5.26
CA ASP A 267 -7.61 -33.65 5.29
C ASP A 267 -8.95 -33.01 4.88
N VAL A 268 -9.83 -33.80 4.26
CA VAL A 268 -11.20 -33.35 3.94
C VAL A 268 -11.93 -33.00 5.24
N GLY A 269 -12.52 -31.80 5.30
CA GLY A 269 -13.12 -31.26 6.53
C GLY A 269 -12.14 -30.72 7.59
N ALA A 270 -10.83 -30.62 7.29
CA ALA A 270 -9.86 -30.00 8.22
C ALA A 270 -9.88 -28.46 8.21
N LEU A 271 -10.45 -27.85 7.17
CA LEU A 271 -10.60 -26.40 7.06
C LEU A 271 -11.97 -25.95 7.63
N PRO A 272 -12.03 -24.93 8.50
CA PRO A 272 -13.30 -24.45 9.06
C PRO A 272 -14.33 -23.98 8.03
N GLU A 273 -15.58 -24.43 8.17
CA GLU A 273 -16.71 -23.99 7.31
C GLU A 273 -17.03 -22.48 7.40
N SER A 274 -16.51 -21.79 8.42
CA SER A 274 -16.61 -20.34 8.57
C SER A 274 -15.70 -19.55 7.62
N LEU A 275 -14.80 -20.20 6.87
CA LEU A 275 -13.83 -19.55 6.01
C LEU A 275 -14.46 -18.84 4.80
N THR A 276 -14.15 -17.55 4.68
CA THR A 276 -14.50 -16.70 3.53
C THR A 276 -13.28 -16.30 2.71
N TYR A 277 -12.09 -16.32 3.31
CA TYR A 277 -10.80 -16.08 2.67
C TYR A 277 -9.86 -17.25 2.98
N LEU A 278 -9.24 -17.80 1.93
CA LEU A 278 -8.24 -18.86 2.03
C LEU A 278 -7.07 -18.59 1.06
N ASN A 279 -5.87 -18.39 1.59
CA ASN A 279 -4.64 -18.53 0.82
C ASN A 279 -4.04 -19.91 1.11
N MET A 280 -4.03 -20.76 0.07
CA MET A 280 -3.49 -22.12 0.14
C MET A 280 -1.99 -22.19 -0.19
N GLY A 281 -1.37 -21.08 -0.62
CA GLY A 281 0.05 -21.06 -0.98
C GLY A 281 0.38 -22.06 -2.08
N GLY A 282 1.46 -22.82 -1.85
CA GLY A 282 2.04 -23.86 -2.72
C GLY A 282 1.14 -25.03 -3.09
N TYR A 283 -0.05 -25.15 -2.50
CA TYR A 283 -0.72 -26.44 -2.29
C TYR A 283 -0.83 -27.30 -3.55
N ASN A 284 -0.10 -28.42 -3.52
CA ASN A 284 0.25 -29.20 -4.70
C ASN A 284 -0.28 -30.66 -4.63
N LYS A 285 -1.46 -30.86 -4.03
CA LYS A 285 -2.08 -32.19 -3.82
C LYS A 285 -3.58 -32.15 -4.17
N PRO A 286 -4.16 -33.22 -4.77
CA PRO A 286 -5.47 -33.16 -5.44
C PRO A 286 -6.60 -32.49 -4.64
N LEU A 287 -7.17 -31.43 -5.22
CA LEU A 287 -8.34 -30.72 -4.70
C LEU A 287 -9.61 -31.58 -4.84
N ARG A 288 -9.96 -32.30 -3.77
CA ARG A 288 -11.19 -33.10 -3.66
C ARG A 288 -12.38 -32.22 -3.27
N GLU A 289 -13.58 -32.68 -3.62
CA GLU A 289 -14.83 -32.12 -3.07
C GLU A 289 -14.82 -32.18 -1.54
N GLY A 290 -15.30 -31.12 -0.88
CA GLY A 290 -15.27 -30.97 0.58
C GLY A 290 -13.90 -30.65 1.19
N LEU A 291 -12.84 -30.47 0.39
CA LEU A 291 -11.54 -30.01 0.89
C LEU A 291 -11.51 -28.49 1.10
N ILE A 292 -12.08 -27.72 0.17
CA ILE A 292 -12.27 -26.27 0.30
C ILE A 292 -13.72 -26.02 0.75
N PRO A 293 -13.95 -25.32 1.88
CA PRO A 293 -15.30 -25.02 2.37
C PRO A 293 -16.18 -24.26 1.39
N GLN A 294 -17.48 -24.54 1.41
CA GLN A 294 -18.43 -24.03 0.40
C GLN A 294 -18.72 -22.52 0.50
N PHE A 295 -18.22 -21.83 1.52
CA PHE A 295 -18.42 -20.39 1.76
C PHE A 295 -17.20 -19.51 1.42
N VAL A 296 -16.12 -20.11 0.90
CA VAL A 296 -14.91 -19.38 0.50
C VAL A 296 -15.17 -18.47 -0.71
N LYS A 297 -15.16 -17.16 -0.47
CA LYS A 297 -15.31 -16.09 -1.46
C LYS A 297 -13.98 -15.71 -2.14
N VAL A 298 -12.88 -15.80 -1.41
CA VAL A 298 -11.54 -15.40 -1.87
C VAL A 298 -10.59 -16.59 -1.74
N LEU A 299 -10.11 -17.11 -2.87
CA LEU A 299 -9.18 -18.23 -2.94
C LEU A 299 -7.89 -17.83 -3.64
N ILE A 300 -6.74 -18.16 -3.03
CA ILE A 300 -5.41 -17.80 -3.55
C ILE A 300 -4.47 -19.01 -3.56
N PHE A 301 -3.78 -19.20 -4.68
CA PHE A 301 -2.67 -20.13 -4.87
C PHE A 301 -1.41 -19.38 -5.35
N TYR A 302 -0.26 -19.79 -4.82
CA TYR A 302 1.08 -19.36 -5.21
C TYR A 302 1.93 -20.60 -5.49
N TYR A 303 2.71 -20.65 -6.58
CA TYR A 303 3.63 -21.76 -6.94
C TYR A 303 3.02 -23.17 -7.15
N CYS A 304 1.73 -23.37 -6.84
CA CYS A 304 0.95 -24.57 -7.18
C CYS A 304 1.27 -25.10 -8.60
N SER A 305 1.48 -26.42 -8.77
CA SER A 305 1.74 -27.06 -10.06
C SER A 305 0.82 -28.26 -10.34
N GLN A 306 -0.32 -28.33 -9.64
CA GLN A 306 -1.32 -29.37 -9.83
C GLN A 306 -2.49 -28.89 -10.68
N GLU A 307 -3.35 -29.82 -11.09
CA GLU A 307 -4.61 -29.49 -11.74
C GLU A 307 -5.64 -29.02 -10.71
N ILE A 308 -6.41 -27.98 -11.07
CA ILE A 308 -7.53 -27.51 -10.26
C ILE A 308 -8.81 -28.11 -10.86
N GLN A 309 -9.37 -29.10 -10.15
CA GLN A 309 -10.54 -29.89 -10.58
C GLN A 309 -11.83 -29.53 -9.82
N TYR A 310 -11.72 -28.85 -8.66
CA TYR A 310 -12.85 -28.42 -7.83
C TYR A 310 -12.63 -26.99 -7.32
N LEU A 311 -13.70 -26.18 -7.30
CA LEU A 311 -13.76 -24.84 -6.73
C LEU A 311 -15.14 -24.63 -6.05
N PRO A 312 -15.22 -23.84 -4.95
CA PRO A 312 -16.47 -23.57 -4.27
C PRO A 312 -17.36 -22.61 -5.07
N LYS A 313 -18.66 -22.88 -5.13
CA LYS A 313 -19.63 -22.09 -5.93
C LYS A 313 -19.83 -20.64 -5.44
N SER A 314 -19.42 -20.35 -4.21
CA SER A 314 -19.44 -19.02 -3.58
C SER A 314 -18.30 -18.10 -4.00
N LEU A 315 -17.36 -18.58 -4.81
CA LEU A 315 -16.13 -17.87 -5.13
C LEU A 315 -16.39 -16.57 -5.90
N GLU A 316 -15.90 -15.46 -5.37
CA GLU A 316 -16.00 -14.09 -5.91
C GLU A 316 -14.66 -13.63 -6.50
N TYR A 317 -13.54 -14.08 -5.91
CA TYR A 317 -12.17 -13.78 -6.33
C TYR A 317 -11.30 -15.04 -6.36
N LEU A 318 -10.69 -15.31 -7.52
CA LEU A 318 -9.68 -16.35 -7.69
C LEU A 318 -8.33 -15.74 -8.08
N LYS A 319 -7.27 -16.08 -7.33
CA LYS A 319 -5.88 -15.79 -7.73
C LYS A 319 -5.08 -17.07 -7.84
N ILE A 320 -4.43 -17.24 -8.99
CA ILE A 320 -3.46 -18.28 -9.27
C ILE A 320 -2.20 -17.60 -9.81
N SER A 321 -1.07 -17.84 -9.14
CA SER A 321 0.24 -17.35 -9.55
C SER A 321 1.21 -18.52 -9.52
N SER A 322 1.72 -18.98 -10.66
CA SER A 322 2.64 -20.13 -10.71
C SER A 322 3.67 -20.03 -11.82
N ASP A 323 4.89 -20.42 -11.48
CA ASP A 323 6.00 -20.55 -12.42
C ASP A 323 5.97 -21.90 -13.18
N SER A 324 5.05 -22.81 -12.82
CA SER A 324 4.88 -24.14 -13.40
C SER A 324 3.59 -24.28 -14.23
N LYS A 325 3.42 -25.42 -14.92
CA LYS A 325 2.17 -25.78 -15.60
C LYS A 325 1.05 -26.04 -14.59
N ILE A 326 -0.06 -25.31 -14.69
CA ILE A 326 -1.34 -25.64 -14.04
C ILE A 326 -2.36 -25.90 -15.14
N THR A 327 -2.85 -27.14 -15.26
CA THR A 327 -4.07 -27.39 -16.03
C THR A 327 -5.27 -26.89 -15.23
N LEU A 328 -5.92 -25.83 -15.70
CA LEU A 328 -7.32 -25.59 -15.34
C LEU A 328 -8.16 -26.57 -16.15
N TYR A 329 -8.85 -27.48 -15.47
CA TYR A 329 -9.71 -28.45 -16.16
C TYR A 329 -10.91 -27.70 -16.79
N PRO A 330 -11.33 -28.04 -18.02
CA PRO A 330 -12.45 -27.36 -18.67
C PRO A 330 -13.70 -27.30 -17.79
N HIS A 331 -14.41 -26.18 -17.82
CA HIS A 331 -15.66 -25.94 -17.08
C HIS A 331 -15.57 -25.88 -15.54
N VAL A 332 -14.36 -25.92 -14.95
CA VAL A 332 -14.20 -25.75 -13.49
C VAL A 332 -14.63 -24.35 -13.01
N LEU A 333 -14.42 -23.32 -13.84
CA LEU A 333 -14.85 -21.96 -13.53
C LEU A 333 -16.36 -21.75 -13.78
N ASP A 334 -17.01 -22.53 -14.65
CA ASP A 334 -18.45 -22.41 -14.98
C ASP A 334 -19.36 -22.61 -13.76
N ASN A 335 -18.91 -23.42 -12.78
CA ASN A 335 -19.60 -23.63 -11.51
C ASN A 335 -19.51 -22.42 -10.55
N CYS A 336 -18.57 -21.51 -10.77
CA CYS A 336 -18.30 -20.35 -9.91
C CYS A 336 -19.14 -19.15 -10.35
N VAL A 337 -20.47 -19.26 -10.26
CA VAL A 337 -21.42 -18.28 -10.83
C VAL A 337 -21.30 -16.85 -10.27
N ASN A 338 -20.66 -16.68 -9.10
CA ASN A 338 -20.41 -15.39 -8.46
C ASN A 338 -19.01 -14.80 -8.77
N LEU A 339 -18.20 -15.47 -9.59
CA LEU A 339 -16.80 -15.13 -9.81
C LEU A 339 -16.67 -13.87 -10.68
N THR A 340 -16.49 -12.72 -10.04
CA THR A 340 -16.32 -11.43 -10.72
C THR A 340 -14.86 -11.16 -11.11
N SER A 341 -13.92 -11.64 -10.29
CA SER A 341 -12.51 -11.22 -10.35
C SER A 341 -11.56 -12.41 -10.45
N VAL A 342 -10.73 -12.44 -11.50
CA VAL A 342 -9.79 -13.54 -11.77
C VAL A 342 -8.39 -13.00 -12.06
N TYR A 343 -7.39 -13.55 -11.37
CA TYR A 343 -5.97 -13.28 -11.57
C TYR A 343 -5.25 -14.58 -11.94
N LEU A 344 -4.75 -14.70 -13.16
CA LEU A 344 -3.99 -15.86 -13.65
C LEU A 344 -2.59 -15.41 -14.13
N LEU A 345 -1.57 -15.61 -13.30
CA LEU A 345 -0.16 -15.43 -13.70
C LEU A 345 0.49 -16.81 -13.80
N ILE A 346 0.42 -17.43 -14.98
CA ILE A 346 1.07 -18.71 -15.28
C ILE A 346 2.23 -18.45 -16.25
N ASN A 347 3.40 -19.03 -15.98
CA ASN A 347 4.59 -18.79 -16.81
C ASN A 347 4.61 -19.53 -18.14
N GLU A 348 3.97 -20.69 -18.25
CA GLU A 348 3.88 -21.44 -19.51
C GLU A 348 2.67 -21.03 -20.35
N ASN A 349 2.79 -21.22 -21.67
CA ASN A 349 1.77 -20.83 -22.66
C ASN A 349 0.61 -21.86 -22.67
N ILE A 350 -0.22 -21.85 -21.62
CA ILE A 350 -1.41 -22.70 -21.54
C ILE A 350 -2.56 -21.98 -22.26
N PRO A 351 -3.08 -22.49 -23.40
CA PRO A 351 -4.12 -21.80 -24.16
C PRO A 351 -5.46 -21.83 -23.41
N LEU A 352 -5.96 -20.65 -23.03
CA LEU A 352 -7.29 -20.49 -22.48
C LEU A 352 -8.33 -20.77 -23.57
N GLN A 353 -8.95 -21.95 -23.49
CA GLN A 353 -9.94 -22.40 -24.46
C GLN A 353 -11.14 -21.43 -24.53
N PRO A 354 -11.78 -21.25 -25.71
CA PRO A 354 -13.00 -20.49 -25.84
C PRO A 354 -14.08 -20.96 -24.85
N ASN A 355 -14.79 -20.00 -24.25
CA ASN A 355 -15.80 -20.21 -23.20
C ASN A 355 -15.30 -20.79 -21.85
N CYS A 356 -13.99 -20.95 -21.63
CA CYS A 356 -13.45 -21.44 -20.34
C CYS A 356 -13.56 -20.40 -19.18
N LEU A 357 -13.89 -19.14 -19.50
CA LEU A 357 -14.10 -18.07 -18.52
C LEU A 357 -15.61 -17.75 -18.39
N PRO A 358 -16.20 -17.85 -17.18
CA PRO A 358 -17.63 -17.65 -16.97
C PRO A 358 -18.08 -16.20 -17.23
N HIS A 359 -19.35 -16.06 -17.62
CA HIS A 359 -20.02 -14.79 -17.92
C HIS A 359 -20.23 -13.87 -16.70
N SER A 360 -19.81 -14.29 -15.50
CA SER A 360 -19.79 -13.49 -14.27
C SER A 360 -18.58 -12.54 -14.19
N ILE A 361 -17.48 -12.84 -14.91
CA ILE A 361 -16.22 -12.13 -14.75
C ILE A 361 -16.32 -10.71 -15.32
N THR A 362 -16.07 -9.73 -14.48
CA THR A 362 -15.93 -8.31 -14.81
C THR A 362 -14.47 -7.87 -14.85
N ASP A 363 -13.59 -8.53 -14.09
CA ASP A 363 -12.21 -8.08 -13.87
C ASP A 363 -11.22 -9.22 -14.06
N LEU A 364 -10.40 -9.15 -15.11
CA LEU A 364 -9.48 -10.22 -15.51
C LEU A 364 -8.03 -9.71 -15.58
N THR A 365 -7.16 -10.34 -14.81
CA THR A 365 -5.71 -10.13 -14.86
C THR A 365 -5.02 -11.39 -15.38
N LEU A 366 -4.16 -11.24 -16.40
CA LEU A 366 -3.55 -12.34 -17.16
C LEU A 366 -2.03 -12.19 -17.30
N GLY A 367 -1.32 -13.31 -17.37
CA GLY A 367 0.03 -13.41 -17.89
C GLY A 367 0.14 -13.03 -19.38
N CYS A 368 1.26 -12.47 -19.82
CA CYS A 368 1.50 -12.16 -21.25
C CYS A 368 1.91 -13.37 -22.10
N SER A 369 1.63 -14.58 -21.60
CA SER A 369 1.87 -15.87 -22.25
C SER A 369 0.60 -16.52 -22.81
N TYR A 370 -0.57 -15.94 -22.54
CA TYR A 370 -1.83 -16.42 -23.11
C TYR A 370 -1.99 -15.89 -24.54
N ASN A 371 -2.10 -16.80 -25.50
CA ASN A 371 -2.68 -16.49 -26.80
C ASN A 371 -4.21 -16.40 -26.61
N LEU A 372 -4.82 -15.30 -27.05
CA LEU A 372 -6.25 -15.03 -26.84
C LEU A 372 -7.01 -15.12 -28.16
N THR A 373 -7.68 -16.26 -28.37
CA THR A 373 -8.52 -16.49 -29.54
C THR A 373 -9.92 -15.92 -29.34
N ASN A 374 -10.70 -15.85 -30.44
CA ASN A 374 -12.07 -15.35 -30.39
C ASN A 374 -12.94 -16.26 -29.50
N GLY A 375 -13.66 -15.67 -28.54
CA GLY A 375 -14.45 -16.40 -27.54
C GLY A 375 -13.67 -16.82 -26.28
N THR A 376 -12.37 -16.55 -26.16
CA THR A 376 -11.63 -16.76 -24.90
C THR A 376 -12.01 -15.74 -23.81
N LEU A 377 -12.28 -14.48 -24.18
CA LEU A 377 -12.66 -13.43 -23.23
C LEU A 377 -14.19 -13.37 -23.03
N PRO A 378 -14.70 -13.28 -21.79
CA PRO A 378 -16.14 -13.25 -21.53
C PRO A 378 -16.76 -11.90 -21.92
N LYS A 379 -17.99 -11.92 -22.45
CA LYS A 379 -18.69 -10.74 -22.97
C LYS A 379 -19.05 -9.70 -21.90
N SER A 380 -19.01 -10.09 -20.63
CA SER A 380 -19.23 -9.27 -19.43
C SER A 380 -18.05 -8.37 -19.05
N LEU A 381 -16.85 -8.65 -19.58
CA LEU A 381 -15.60 -8.10 -19.07
C LEU A 381 -15.56 -6.57 -19.09
N LYS A 382 -15.08 -5.96 -18.00
CA LYS A 382 -14.98 -4.51 -17.76
C LYS A 382 -13.54 -4.04 -17.62
N THR A 383 -12.69 -4.81 -16.95
CA THR A 383 -11.25 -4.52 -16.87
C THR A 383 -10.42 -5.71 -17.36
N LEU A 384 -9.39 -5.43 -18.16
CA LEU A 384 -8.44 -6.42 -18.65
C LEU A 384 -7.02 -5.93 -18.40
N LYS A 385 -6.23 -6.70 -17.65
CA LYS A 385 -4.86 -6.32 -17.29
C LYS A 385 -3.87 -7.44 -17.60
N PHE A 386 -2.84 -7.12 -18.38
CA PHE A 386 -1.74 -8.04 -18.64
C PHE A 386 -0.56 -7.74 -17.70
N ILE A 387 0.10 -8.78 -17.20
CA ILE A 387 1.29 -8.68 -16.32
C ILE A 387 2.28 -9.80 -16.68
N LYS A 388 3.53 -9.49 -17.02
CA LYS A 388 4.65 -10.45 -17.05
C LYS A 388 6.00 -9.72 -17.18
N TYR A 389 7.06 -10.36 -16.66
CA TYR A 389 8.44 -10.07 -16.99
C TYR A 389 8.93 -11.13 -18.00
N GLY A 390 9.17 -10.78 -19.26
CA GLY A 390 9.58 -11.75 -20.30
C GLY A 390 9.15 -11.39 -21.73
N ARG A 391 9.56 -12.17 -22.73
CA ARG A 391 9.20 -11.91 -24.14
C ARG A 391 7.68 -12.07 -24.36
N SER A 392 7.03 -11.03 -24.87
CA SER A 392 5.60 -11.02 -25.19
C SER A 392 5.31 -11.70 -26.52
N MET A 393 4.34 -12.63 -26.54
CA MET A 393 3.66 -13.12 -27.75
C MET A 393 2.14 -13.06 -27.53
N LEU A 394 1.65 -11.84 -27.34
CA LEU A 394 0.22 -11.52 -27.25
C LEU A 394 -0.37 -11.35 -28.64
N ASP A 395 -0.76 -12.47 -29.26
CA ASP A 395 -1.74 -12.46 -30.34
C ASP A 395 -3.12 -12.18 -29.71
N LEU A 396 -3.84 -11.21 -30.27
CA LEU A 396 -5.11 -10.73 -29.72
C LEU A 396 -6.22 -10.79 -30.75
N ALA A 397 -7.25 -11.59 -30.48
CA ALA A 397 -8.57 -11.42 -31.07
C ALA A 397 -9.21 -10.07 -30.64
N PRO A 398 -10.21 -9.56 -31.39
CA PRO A 398 -10.96 -8.35 -31.02
C PRO A 398 -11.50 -8.41 -29.59
N LEU A 399 -11.39 -7.28 -28.88
CA LEU A 399 -11.75 -7.19 -27.46
C LEU A 399 -13.28 -7.07 -27.27
N PRO A 400 -13.83 -7.52 -26.13
CA PRO A 400 -15.27 -7.47 -25.89
C PRO A 400 -15.76 -6.02 -25.75
N ASN A 401 -16.80 -5.65 -26.50
CA ASN A 401 -17.43 -4.32 -26.55
C ASN A 401 -17.80 -3.70 -25.18
N SER A 402 -17.91 -4.57 -24.17
CA SER A 402 -18.17 -4.29 -22.76
C SER A 402 -17.01 -3.61 -22.02
N LEU A 403 -15.78 -3.69 -22.54
CA LEU A 403 -14.56 -3.31 -21.84
C LEU A 403 -14.49 -1.80 -21.57
N VAL A 404 -14.11 -1.44 -20.35
CA VAL A 404 -14.01 -0.05 -19.85
C VAL A 404 -12.55 0.36 -19.59
N SER A 405 -11.68 -0.59 -19.25
CA SER A 405 -10.26 -0.36 -18.99
C SER A 405 -9.38 -1.48 -19.54
N ILE A 406 -8.25 -1.13 -20.16
CA ILE A 406 -7.19 -2.07 -20.54
C ILE A 406 -5.79 -1.57 -20.13
N GLU A 407 -5.02 -2.46 -19.50
CA GLU A 407 -3.59 -2.30 -19.24
C GLU A 407 -2.80 -3.39 -19.98
N PHE A 408 -1.99 -3.00 -20.97
CA PHE A 408 -0.99 -3.88 -21.58
C PHE A 408 0.23 -4.03 -20.66
N CYS A 409 0.90 -5.18 -20.73
CA CYS A 409 2.00 -5.48 -19.81
C CYS A 409 3.34 -4.90 -20.23
N GLU A 410 4.27 -4.84 -19.27
CA GLU A 410 5.59 -4.21 -19.39
C GLU A 410 6.32 -4.53 -20.70
N TYR A 411 6.28 -5.77 -21.17
CA TYR A 411 7.02 -6.23 -22.36
C TYR A 411 6.21 -6.29 -23.67
N TYR A 412 4.97 -5.80 -23.70
CA TYR A 412 4.18 -5.75 -24.93
C TYR A 412 4.77 -4.76 -25.94
N ASN A 413 5.09 -5.24 -27.14
CA ASN A 413 5.57 -4.43 -28.26
C ASN A 413 5.14 -4.99 -29.64
N SER A 414 3.99 -5.67 -29.70
CA SER A 414 3.38 -6.10 -30.97
C SER A 414 2.63 -4.92 -31.60
N PRO A 415 2.52 -4.84 -32.94
CA PRO A 415 1.60 -3.89 -33.57
C PRO A 415 0.15 -4.24 -33.22
N LEU A 416 -0.72 -3.24 -33.21
CA LEU A 416 -2.15 -3.42 -32.95
C LEU A 416 -2.87 -3.84 -34.24
N PRO A 417 -3.67 -4.93 -34.25
CA PRO A 417 -4.62 -5.18 -35.33
C PRO A 417 -5.60 -4.01 -35.44
N LEU A 418 -5.94 -3.57 -36.66
CA LEU A 418 -6.86 -2.43 -36.86
C LEU A 418 -8.22 -2.63 -36.17
N THR A 419 -8.68 -3.87 -36.09
CA THR A 419 -10.00 -4.28 -35.54
C THR A 419 -9.97 -4.58 -34.03
N ILE A 420 -8.85 -4.39 -33.34
CA ILE A 420 -8.68 -4.82 -31.93
C ILE A 420 -9.66 -4.17 -30.95
N PHE A 421 -10.09 -2.94 -31.24
CA PHE A 421 -11.02 -2.16 -30.44
C PHE A 421 -12.39 -1.98 -31.12
N ASP A 422 -12.71 -2.76 -32.15
CA ASP A 422 -14.00 -2.66 -32.84
C ASP A 422 -15.16 -2.85 -31.86
N GLY A 423 -16.13 -1.93 -31.91
CA GLY A 423 -17.29 -1.95 -31.02
C GLY A 423 -17.01 -1.64 -29.54
N CYS A 424 -15.75 -1.40 -29.11
CA CYS A 424 -15.35 -1.07 -27.73
C CYS A 424 -15.74 0.35 -27.29
N ASN A 425 -17.01 0.73 -27.51
CA ASN A 425 -17.57 2.04 -27.24
C ASN A 425 -17.61 2.41 -25.74
N GLN A 426 -17.42 1.43 -24.84
CA GLN A 426 -17.34 1.64 -23.39
C GLN A 426 -15.90 1.93 -22.90
N LEU A 427 -14.88 1.77 -23.76
CA LEU A 427 -13.47 1.81 -23.34
C LEU A 427 -13.00 3.24 -23.03
N LYS A 428 -12.69 3.49 -21.75
CA LYS A 428 -12.31 4.80 -21.20
C LYS A 428 -10.83 4.92 -20.87
N PHE A 429 -10.17 3.83 -20.51
CA PHE A 429 -8.77 3.81 -20.09
C PHE A 429 -7.96 2.83 -20.93
N LEU A 430 -6.85 3.31 -21.50
CA LEU A 430 -5.90 2.53 -22.29
C LEU A 430 -4.48 2.88 -21.85
N LYS A 431 -3.74 1.89 -21.35
CA LYS A 431 -2.33 2.02 -21.00
C LYS A 431 -1.49 0.98 -21.74
N PHE A 432 -0.43 1.44 -22.38
CA PHE A 432 0.58 0.61 -23.03
C PHE A 432 1.72 0.21 -22.07
N GLY A 433 2.46 -0.82 -22.46
CA GLY A 433 3.60 -1.34 -21.71
C GLY A 433 4.91 -0.58 -21.89
N TYR A 434 5.84 -0.75 -20.94
CA TYR A 434 7.20 -0.19 -20.88
C TYR A 434 8.17 -0.67 -22.00
N LYS A 435 7.68 -1.41 -22.99
CA LYS A 435 8.41 -1.77 -24.22
C LYS A 435 7.68 -1.35 -25.50
N PHE A 436 6.48 -0.77 -25.41
CA PHE A 436 5.69 -0.42 -26.57
C PHE A 436 6.27 0.78 -27.31
N ASP A 437 6.70 0.57 -28.54
CA ASP A 437 7.22 1.59 -29.46
C ASP A 437 6.87 1.23 -30.91
N GLN A 438 5.63 0.79 -31.13
CA GLN A 438 5.03 0.60 -32.44
C GLN A 438 4.23 1.83 -32.86
N THR A 439 4.07 2.02 -34.17
CA THR A 439 3.10 2.99 -34.70
C THR A 439 1.68 2.59 -34.27
N ILE A 440 0.86 3.58 -33.92
CA ILE A 440 -0.59 3.41 -33.76
C ILE A 440 -1.20 4.07 -34.99
N GLU A 441 -1.96 3.32 -35.78
CA GLU A 441 -2.57 3.82 -37.01
C GLU A 441 -3.79 4.70 -36.75
N ASP A 442 -4.10 5.56 -37.72
CA ASP A 442 -5.20 6.51 -37.63
C ASP A 442 -6.56 5.78 -37.56
N GLY A 443 -7.35 6.09 -36.53
CA GLY A 443 -8.66 5.45 -36.29
C GLY A 443 -8.64 4.20 -35.40
N VAL A 444 -7.48 3.65 -35.04
CA VAL A 444 -7.38 2.48 -34.14
C VAL A 444 -7.83 2.82 -32.70
N LEU A 445 -7.63 4.06 -32.24
CA LEU A 445 -7.98 4.45 -30.86
C LEU A 445 -9.50 4.54 -30.64
N PRO A 446 -10.05 3.97 -29.54
CA PRO A 446 -11.49 3.99 -29.25
C PRO A 446 -12.07 5.42 -29.22
N VAL A 447 -13.18 5.64 -29.92
CA VAL A 447 -13.79 6.98 -30.11
C VAL A 447 -14.21 7.69 -28.81
N ASN A 448 -14.42 6.92 -27.74
CA ASN A 448 -14.89 7.36 -26.43
C ASN A 448 -13.80 7.37 -25.34
N LEU A 449 -12.54 7.13 -25.70
CA LEU A 449 -11.40 7.04 -24.77
C LEU A 449 -11.19 8.35 -24.00
N GLU A 450 -10.94 8.27 -22.69
CA GLU A 450 -10.73 9.43 -21.82
C GLU A 450 -9.30 9.50 -21.26
N THR A 451 -8.61 8.36 -21.11
CA THR A 451 -7.22 8.28 -20.66
C THR A 451 -6.37 7.43 -21.60
N LEU A 452 -5.25 7.98 -22.07
CA LEU A 452 -4.22 7.30 -22.83
C LEU A 452 -2.85 7.44 -22.14
N ILE A 453 -2.22 6.32 -21.81
CA ILE A 453 -0.87 6.27 -21.23
C ILE A 453 0.06 5.51 -22.18
N LEU A 454 1.06 6.21 -22.69
CA LEU A 454 2.11 5.72 -23.57
C LEU A 454 3.42 5.74 -22.79
N ASP A 455 3.82 4.60 -22.22
CA ASP A 455 5.02 4.51 -21.39
C ASP A 455 6.32 4.58 -22.23
N LYS A 456 7.48 4.49 -21.57
CA LYS A 456 8.77 4.32 -22.23
C LYS A 456 8.74 3.02 -23.08
N PRO A 457 9.51 2.89 -24.19
CA PRO A 457 10.33 3.91 -24.84
C PRO A 457 9.58 4.67 -25.93
N TYR A 458 8.23 4.62 -25.98
CA TYR A 458 7.40 5.13 -27.07
C TYR A 458 7.85 6.50 -27.60
N ASN A 459 8.24 6.52 -28.87
CA ASN A 459 8.74 7.73 -29.54
C ASN A 459 8.31 7.77 -31.02
N LYS A 460 7.05 7.44 -31.30
CA LYS A 460 6.43 7.52 -32.63
C LYS A 460 5.57 8.78 -32.79
N LEU A 461 5.25 9.14 -34.02
CA LEU A 461 4.25 10.19 -34.29
C LEU A 461 2.89 9.76 -33.72
N LEU A 462 2.13 10.73 -33.23
CA LEU A 462 0.81 10.47 -32.65
C LEU A 462 -0.23 10.23 -33.75
N PRO A 463 -1.13 9.24 -33.59
CA PRO A 463 -2.35 9.17 -34.37
C PRO A 463 -3.29 10.33 -34.01
N LYS A 464 -4.31 10.52 -34.83
CA LYS A 464 -5.50 11.33 -34.56
C LYS A 464 -6.17 10.88 -33.25
N LEU A 465 -6.02 11.71 -32.21
CA LEU A 465 -6.52 11.40 -30.87
C LEU A 465 -8.05 11.50 -30.77
N PRO A 466 -8.72 10.66 -29.96
CA PRO A 466 -10.16 10.75 -29.70
C PRO A 466 -10.58 12.10 -29.12
N ARG A 467 -11.71 12.64 -29.60
CA ARG A 467 -12.26 13.95 -29.17
C ARG A 467 -12.79 13.98 -27.73
N THR A 468 -12.75 12.85 -27.04
CA THR A 468 -13.15 12.66 -25.64
C THR A 468 -11.95 12.60 -24.69
N LEU A 469 -10.71 12.56 -25.20
CA LEU A 469 -9.51 12.33 -24.40
C LEU A 469 -9.28 13.47 -23.40
N LYS A 470 -9.24 13.16 -22.11
CA LYS A 470 -9.01 14.08 -20.99
C LYS A 470 -7.59 14.02 -20.46
N HIS A 471 -6.96 12.85 -20.49
CA HIS A 471 -5.65 12.61 -19.91
C HIS A 471 -4.72 11.89 -20.89
N LEU A 472 -3.55 12.49 -21.14
CA LEU A 472 -2.51 11.95 -22.02
C LEU A 472 -1.16 11.97 -21.30
N SER A 473 -0.53 10.82 -21.13
CA SER A 473 0.77 10.71 -20.44
C SER A 473 1.79 9.99 -21.28
N PHE A 474 2.98 10.56 -21.37
CA PHE A 474 4.16 10.00 -22.02
C PHE A 474 5.20 9.54 -21.01
N GLY A 475 5.83 8.39 -21.28
CA GLY A 475 7.03 7.93 -20.58
C GLY A 475 8.28 8.71 -20.97
N SER A 476 9.43 8.33 -20.41
CA SER A 476 10.63 9.18 -20.43
C SER A 476 11.16 9.57 -21.81
N SER A 477 10.91 8.78 -22.85
CA SER A 477 11.63 8.85 -24.14
C SER A 477 10.95 9.67 -25.23
N TYR A 478 9.70 10.08 -25.06
CA TYR A 478 8.94 10.75 -26.13
C TYR A 478 9.52 12.13 -26.46
N ASN A 479 9.89 12.34 -27.73
CA ASN A 479 10.50 13.57 -28.24
C ASN A 479 10.12 13.87 -29.71
N GLN A 480 8.93 13.44 -30.14
CA GLN A 480 8.40 13.75 -31.47
C GLN A 480 7.68 15.11 -31.47
N PRO A 481 7.68 15.84 -32.60
CA PRO A 481 6.92 17.08 -32.74
C PRO A 481 5.41 16.80 -32.65
N ILE A 482 4.66 17.79 -32.16
CA ILE A 482 3.21 17.70 -32.00
C ILE A 482 2.54 18.72 -32.94
N PRO A 483 2.22 18.33 -34.19
CA PRO A 483 1.48 19.17 -35.13
C PRO A 483 0.22 19.79 -34.54
N SER A 484 -0.07 21.03 -34.99
CA SER A 484 -1.29 21.75 -34.62
C SER A 484 -2.54 20.88 -34.85
N LYS A 485 -3.49 20.92 -33.89
CA LYS A 485 -4.78 20.21 -33.93
C LYS A 485 -4.73 18.69 -33.67
N ILE A 486 -3.58 18.08 -33.34
CA ILE A 486 -3.54 16.68 -32.86
C ILE A 486 -4.08 16.56 -31.43
N LEU A 487 -3.71 17.50 -30.53
CA LEU A 487 -4.23 17.52 -29.17
C LEU A 487 -5.72 17.97 -29.17
N PRO A 488 -6.64 17.18 -28.60
CA PRO A 488 -8.06 17.50 -28.63
C PRO A 488 -8.44 18.54 -27.57
N ASN A 489 -9.44 19.39 -27.86
CA ASN A 489 -9.92 20.43 -26.95
C ASN A 489 -10.53 19.88 -25.63
N SER A 490 -10.74 18.57 -25.51
CA SER A 490 -11.19 17.88 -24.29
C SER A 490 -10.07 17.63 -23.27
N LEU A 491 -8.81 17.82 -23.65
CA LEU A 491 -7.67 17.39 -22.84
C LEU A 491 -7.45 18.31 -21.64
N GLU A 492 -7.54 17.74 -20.44
CA GLU A 492 -7.40 18.43 -19.16
C GLU A 492 -6.01 18.23 -18.51
N THR A 493 -5.33 17.12 -18.80
CA THR A 493 -3.99 16.81 -18.29
C THR A 493 -3.11 16.28 -19.40
N ILE A 494 -1.90 16.84 -19.53
CA ILE A 494 -0.83 16.29 -20.37
C ILE A 494 0.47 16.18 -19.57
N SER A 495 1.17 15.05 -19.69
CA SER A 495 2.43 14.80 -18.98
C SER A 495 3.52 14.33 -19.94
N PHE A 496 4.59 15.10 -20.05
CA PHE A 496 5.77 14.78 -20.87
C PHE A 496 6.93 14.22 -20.04
N GLY A 497 7.61 13.20 -20.59
CA GLY A 497 8.78 12.59 -19.98
C GLY A 497 10.10 13.31 -20.31
N PHE A 498 11.16 12.99 -19.54
CA PHE A 498 12.46 13.68 -19.51
C PHE A 498 13.13 13.98 -20.87
N SER A 499 12.90 13.19 -21.91
CA SER A 499 13.50 13.42 -23.24
C SER A 499 12.81 14.53 -24.05
N PHE A 500 11.57 14.92 -23.74
CA PHE A 500 10.80 15.87 -24.55
C PHE A 500 11.48 17.24 -24.68
N ASN A 501 11.60 17.72 -25.92
CA ASN A 501 12.26 18.96 -26.29
C ASN A 501 11.54 19.68 -27.46
N GLN A 502 10.27 19.36 -27.72
CA GLN A 502 9.49 19.85 -28.88
C GLN A 502 8.39 20.84 -28.46
N LEU A 503 8.60 21.56 -27.34
CA LEU A 503 7.62 22.52 -26.82
C LEU A 503 7.46 23.73 -27.75
N GLU A 504 8.53 24.18 -28.40
CA GLU A 504 8.47 25.28 -29.38
C GLU A 504 7.69 24.83 -30.63
N GLY A 505 6.62 25.56 -30.95
CA GLY A 505 5.66 25.19 -32.00
C GLY A 505 4.50 24.29 -31.55
N THR A 506 4.54 23.70 -30.35
CA THR A 506 3.40 22.94 -29.80
C THR A 506 2.27 23.87 -29.38
N ILE A 507 1.07 23.66 -29.91
CA ILE A 507 -0.15 24.38 -29.50
C ILE A 507 -0.89 23.52 -28.47
N LEU A 508 -1.02 24.01 -27.24
CA LEU A 508 -1.73 23.34 -26.16
C LEU A 508 -3.26 23.55 -26.29
N PRO A 509 -4.09 22.59 -25.88
CA PRO A 509 -5.54 22.73 -25.93
C PRO A 509 -6.07 23.74 -24.89
N PRO A 510 -7.15 24.48 -25.18
CA PRO A 510 -7.57 25.63 -24.37
C PRO A 510 -8.16 25.26 -23.01
N ASN A 511 -8.57 24.00 -22.80
CA ASN A 511 -9.14 23.49 -21.55
C ASN A 511 -8.12 22.73 -20.68
N LEU A 512 -6.83 22.79 -21.03
CA LEU A 512 -5.77 22.14 -20.27
C LEU A 512 -5.68 22.74 -18.86
N LYS A 513 -5.66 21.87 -17.84
CA LYS A 513 -5.63 22.24 -16.41
C LYS A 513 -4.27 21.91 -15.79
N ASN A 514 -3.67 20.79 -16.18
CA ASN A 514 -2.39 20.31 -15.66
C ASN A 514 -1.41 20.01 -16.80
N LEU A 515 -0.18 20.48 -16.64
CA LEU A 515 0.92 20.29 -17.60
C LEU A 515 2.19 19.86 -16.85
N THR A 516 2.62 18.62 -17.04
CA THR A 516 3.93 18.16 -16.53
C THR A 516 4.97 18.24 -17.65
N LEU A 517 6.11 18.88 -17.37
CA LEU A 517 7.22 19.06 -18.32
C LEU A 517 8.59 18.70 -17.70
N PRO A 518 9.60 18.35 -18.51
CA PRO A 518 10.99 18.28 -18.04
C PRO A 518 11.51 19.64 -17.55
N PHE A 519 12.32 19.66 -16.49
CA PHE A 519 12.90 20.90 -15.91
C PHE A 519 13.54 21.87 -16.91
N ARG A 520 14.06 21.39 -18.05
CA ARG A 520 14.67 22.26 -19.08
C ARG A 520 13.73 23.36 -19.59
N HIS A 521 12.42 23.06 -19.67
CA HIS A 521 11.41 23.98 -20.19
C HIS A 521 10.92 25.03 -19.17
N GLN A 522 11.48 25.05 -17.96
CA GLN A 522 11.15 26.05 -16.93
C GLN A 522 11.38 27.49 -17.41
N LYS A 523 12.37 27.72 -18.28
CA LYS A 523 12.64 29.04 -18.88
C LYS A 523 11.69 29.36 -20.03
N ASP A 524 11.39 28.37 -20.88
CA ASP A 524 10.56 28.54 -22.08
C ASP A 524 9.11 28.87 -21.75
N ILE A 525 8.58 28.31 -20.66
CA ILE A 525 7.18 28.46 -20.26
C ILE A 525 6.74 29.93 -20.13
N SER A 526 7.67 30.81 -19.76
CA SER A 526 7.44 32.25 -19.60
C SER A 526 6.87 32.91 -20.86
N LYS A 527 7.21 32.39 -22.05
CA LYS A 527 6.66 32.82 -23.35
C LYS A 527 5.18 32.39 -23.51
N PHE A 528 4.83 31.21 -23.02
CA PHE A 528 3.52 30.56 -23.19
C PHE A 528 2.46 30.99 -22.16
N CYS A 529 2.86 31.31 -20.92
CA CYS A 529 1.94 31.70 -19.83
C CYS A 529 1.11 32.96 -20.12
N SER A 530 1.48 33.74 -21.14
CA SER A 530 0.70 34.88 -21.65
C SER A 530 -0.66 34.46 -22.25
N TYR A 531 -0.74 33.27 -22.85
CA TYR A 531 -1.95 32.74 -23.51
C TYR A 531 -2.80 31.85 -22.60
N TYR A 532 -2.16 31.05 -21.74
CA TYR A 532 -2.85 30.02 -20.94
C TYR A 532 -2.95 30.40 -19.47
N LYS A 533 -3.92 31.26 -19.14
CA LYS A 533 -4.23 31.61 -17.75
C LYS A 533 -4.85 30.40 -17.03
N ASN A 534 -4.35 30.09 -15.84
CA ASN A 534 -4.83 29.04 -14.92
C ASN A 534 -4.41 27.58 -15.21
N ILE A 535 -3.30 27.33 -15.95
CA ILE A 535 -2.68 26.00 -15.98
C ILE A 535 -1.80 25.79 -14.73
N ASN A 536 -1.98 24.66 -14.05
CA ASN A 536 -1.04 24.14 -13.06
C ASN A 536 0.14 23.44 -13.77
N ILE A 537 1.38 23.80 -13.45
CA ILE A 537 2.58 23.35 -14.17
C ILE A 537 3.54 22.65 -13.21
N GLU A 538 3.77 21.36 -13.45
CA GLU A 538 4.71 20.53 -12.70
C GLU A 538 6.00 20.32 -13.50
N TYR A 539 7.14 20.26 -12.81
CA TYR A 539 8.43 19.92 -13.40
C TYR A 539 8.95 18.57 -12.90
N ARG A 540 9.63 17.84 -13.79
CA ARG A 540 10.32 16.56 -13.50
C ARG A 540 11.72 16.54 -14.08
#